data_AF-A0A1Y4IBL6-F1
#
_entry.id   AF-A0A1Y4IBL6-F1
#
_cell.length_a   1.000
_cell.length_b   1.000
_cell.length_c   1.000
_cell.angle_alpha   90.00
_cell.angle_beta   90.00
_cell.angle_gamma   90.00
#
_symmetry.space_group_name_H-M   'P 1'
#
loop_
_entity.id
_entity.type
_entity.pdbx_description
1 polymer ?
#
loop_
_entity_poly.entity_id
_entity_poly.type
_entity_poly.pdbx_seq_one_letter_code
_entity_poly.pdbx_strand_id
1 'polypeptide(L)'
;MHFIICCPSSFDPFMKRSVSLKRKDLFMKIINGVYTSAKIFTDTIEDYALSQIQMLCDNEAFAGSTVRVMPDVHPGKAGTIGFTATVRNRILPEVVGIDIGCGVTLALLKQKKTEFQKLDAVIRERIPTGSAVRKKIHRFAEELPLEQLRCFRQIQKERVQASLGTLGGGNHFIELDRGMEEIMNAVADTMEITEILKPVYNYKAGR
;
A
#
# COMPACT_ATOMS: atom_id res chain seq x y z
N MET A 1 3.93 -7.45 -0.77
CA MET A 1 4.04 -7.03 0.65
C MET A 1 5.43 -6.43 0.84
N HIS A 2 5.50 -5.17 1.26
CA HIS A 2 6.75 -4.43 1.46
C HIS A 2 7.04 -4.37 2.96
N PHE A 3 8.30 -4.55 3.35
CA PHE A 3 8.73 -4.39 4.74
C PHE A 3 9.79 -3.29 4.82
N ILE A 4 9.52 -2.25 5.60
CA ILE A 4 10.47 -1.16 5.86
C ILE A 4 10.92 -1.29 7.31
N ILE A 5 12.23 -1.37 7.52
CA ILE A 5 12.81 -1.55 8.83
C ILE A 5 13.58 -0.28 9.20
N CYS A 6 13.17 0.46 10.23
CA CYS A 6 13.87 1.69 10.64
C CYS A 6 14.76 1.46 11.88
N CYS A 7 15.92 2.10 11.89
CA CYS A 7 16.90 2.06 12.99
C CYS A 7 16.83 3.36 13.83
N PRO A 8 16.77 3.33 15.18
CA PRO A 8 16.54 4.52 15.98
C PRO A 8 17.85 5.29 16.25
N SER A 9 17.95 6.49 15.70
CA SER A 9 18.70 7.60 16.29
C SER A 9 17.71 8.49 17.06
N SER A 10 17.94 8.63 18.38
CA SER A 10 17.35 9.64 19.29
C SER A 10 15.93 10.17 18.99
N PHE A 11 14.89 9.45 19.43
CA PHE A 11 13.51 9.94 19.39
C PHE A 11 13.08 10.47 20.77
N ASP A 12 12.86 11.79 20.88
CA ASP A 12 12.30 12.47 22.07
C ASP A 12 10.76 12.33 22.08
N PRO A 13 10.14 11.72 23.13
CA PRO A 13 8.73 11.36 23.13
C PRO A 13 7.73 12.50 23.40
N PHE A 14 8.17 13.75 23.61
CA PHE A 14 7.27 14.86 23.98
C PHE A 14 7.34 16.08 23.04
N MET A 15 6.66 15.99 21.89
CA MET A 15 6.28 17.18 21.13
C MET A 15 4.80 17.10 20.74
N LYS A 16 3.94 17.72 21.55
CA LYS A 16 2.55 18.02 21.19
C LYS A 16 2.51 19.44 20.63
N ARG A 17 2.28 19.58 19.33
CA ARG A 17 1.77 20.83 18.75
C ARG A 17 0.50 20.52 17.97
N SER A 18 -0.61 21.09 18.43
CA SER A 18 -1.87 21.13 17.69
C SER A 18 -1.85 22.33 16.75
N VAL A 19 -2.07 22.12 15.45
CA VAL A 19 -2.28 23.21 14.50
C VAL A 19 -3.59 22.99 13.75
N SER A 20 -4.42 24.04 13.76
CA SER A 20 -5.67 24.15 12.99
C SER A 20 -5.35 24.42 11.52
N LEU A 21 -5.73 23.50 10.62
CA LEU A 21 -5.54 23.66 9.18
C LEU A 21 -6.78 24.31 8.54
N LYS A 22 -6.63 25.53 8.02
CA LYS A 22 -7.54 26.10 7.01
C LYS A 22 -7.32 25.35 5.69
N ARG A 23 -8.33 24.59 5.23
CA ARG A 23 -8.32 23.91 3.92
C ARG A 23 -8.14 24.93 2.78
N LYS A 24 -6.93 25.08 2.24
CA LYS A 24 -6.77 25.53 0.85
C LYS A 24 -7.24 24.38 -0.06
N ASP A 25 -7.90 24.69 -1.17
CA ASP A 25 -8.36 23.68 -2.13
C ASP A 25 -7.16 22.89 -2.66
N LEU A 26 -6.97 21.69 -2.10
CA LEU A 26 -5.82 20.80 -2.34
C LEU A 26 -5.93 19.98 -3.64
N PHE A 27 -7.04 20.07 -4.37
CA PHE A 27 -7.26 19.29 -5.59
C PHE A 27 -7.16 20.20 -6.82
N MET A 28 -6.49 19.73 -7.85
CA MET A 28 -6.04 20.54 -8.99
C MET A 28 -6.96 20.41 -10.22
N LYS A 29 -7.67 19.28 -10.37
CA LYS A 29 -8.57 19.04 -11.50
C LYS A 29 -9.81 18.25 -11.08
N ILE A 30 -10.92 18.48 -11.76
CA ILE A 30 -12.15 17.68 -11.62
C ILE A 30 -12.47 17.04 -12.97
N ILE A 31 -12.79 15.75 -12.95
CA ILE A 31 -13.43 15.05 -14.06
C ILE A 31 -14.87 14.76 -13.65
N ASN A 32 -15.82 15.09 -14.52
CA ASN A 32 -17.23 14.79 -14.34
C ASN A 32 -17.61 13.69 -15.31
N GLY A 33 -18.02 12.53 -14.79
CA GLY A 33 -18.64 11.48 -15.59
C GLY A 33 -20.15 11.43 -15.39
N VAL A 34 -20.77 10.45 -16.05
CA VAL A 34 -22.22 10.23 -16.03
C VAL A 34 -22.73 9.92 -14.62
N TYR A 35 -21.98 9.15 -13.83
CA TYR A 35 -22.45 8.64 -12.53
C TYR A 35 -21.74 9.25 -11.31
N THR A 36 -20.55 9.81 -11.50
CA THR A 36 -19.78 10.45 -10.42
C THR A 36 -18.75 11.44 -10.97
N SER A 37 -18.14 12.21 -10.07
CA SER A 37 -17.03 13.12 -10.34
C SER A 37 -15.78 12.72 -9.57
N ALA A 38 -14.62 12.74 -10.21
CA ALA A 38 -13.31 12.53 -9.59
C ALA A 38 -12.63 13.86 -9.29
N LYS A 39 -12.07 14.00 -8.07
CA LYS A 39 -11.12 15.07 -7.74
C LYS A 39 -9.69 14.54 -7.86
N ILE A 40 -8.86 15.23 -8.62
CA ILE A 40 -7.48 14.84 -8.94
C ILE A 40 -6.52 15.78 -8.23
N PHE A 41 -5.50 15.22 -7.57
CA PHE A 41 -4.55 15.94 -6.71
C PHE A 41 -3.19 16.20 -7.39
N THR A 42 -3.15 16.14 -8.72
CA THR A 42 -1.98 16.48 -9.54
C THR A 42 -2.42 17.26 -10.78
N ASP A 43 -1.51 18.08 -11.30
CA ASP A 43 -1.64 18.80 -12.57
C ASP A 43 -1.05 17.99 -13.74
N THR A 44 -0.13 17.08 -13.43
CA THR A 44 0.63 16.30 -14.41
C THR A 44 0.03 14.91 -14.49
N ILE A 45 -0.67 14.63 -15.59
CA ILE A 45 -1.33 13.35 -15.81
C ILE A 45 -1.35 12.99 -17.30
N GLU A 46 -1.07 11.73 -17.61
CA GLU A 46 -1.11 11.21 -18.97
C GLU A 46 -2.54 11.17 -19.53
N ASP A 47 -2.70 11.44 -20.82
CA ASP A 47 -4.01 11.44 -21.50
C ASP A 47 -4.73 10.09 -21.40
N TYR A 48 -3.96 9.00 -21.41
CA TYR A 48 -4.53 7.67 -21.25
C TYR A 48 -5.06 7.42 -19.84
N ALA A 49 -4.35 7.90 -18.80
CA ALA A 49 -4.84 7.86 -17.43
C ALA A 49 -6.10 8.73 -17.26
N LEU A 50 -6.15 9.92 -17.87
CA LEU A 50 -7.37 10.75 -17.89
C LEU A 50 -8.55 10.01 -18.51
N SER A 51 -8.33 9.34 -19.64
CA SER A 51 -9.36 8.55 -20.32
C SER A 51 -9.86 7.40 -19.45
N GLN A 52 -8.97 6.71 -18.75
CA GLN A 52 -9.35 5.67 -17.79
C GLN A 52 -10.16 6.23 -16.62
N ILE A 53 -9.79 7.38 -16.06
CA ILE A 53 -10.57 8.04 -14.99
C ILE A 53 -11.96 8.42 -15.48
N GLN A 54 -12.07 8.96 -16.70
CA GLN A 54 -13.36 9.27 -17.33
C GLN A 54 -14.22 8.02 -17.45
N MET A 55 -13.68 6.93 -17.99
CA MET A 55 -14.38 5.64 -18.08
C MET A 55 -14.87 5.13 -16.72
N LEU A 56 -14.07 5.29 -15.65
CA LEU A 56 -14.47 4.92 -14.30
C LEU A 56 -15.59 5.83 -13.78
N CYS A 57 -15.54 7.12 -14.04
CA CYS A 57 -16.60 8.06 -13.63
C CYS A 57 -17.92 7.85 -14.41
N ASP A 58 -17.83 7.33 -15.63
CA ASP A 58 -18.94 6.96 -16.50
C ASP A 58 -19.48 5.54 -16.24
N ASN A 59 -18.87 4.80 -15.30
CA ASN A 59 -19.31 3.47 -14.95
C ASN A 59 -20.32 3.50 -13.78
N GLU A 60 -21.48 2.86 -13.97
CA GLU A 60 -22.56 2.81 -12.99
C GLU A 60 -22.15 2.16 -11.65
N ALA A 61 -21.09 1.33 -11.65
CA ALA A 61 -20.52 0.76 -10.42
C ALA A 61 -20.08 1.84 -9.41
N PHE A 62 -19.75 3.05 -9.88
CA PHE A 62 -19.33 4.17 -9.04
C PHE A 62 -20.43 5.21 -8.81
N ALA A 63 -21.67 4.95 -9.20
CA ALA A 63 -22.80 5.84 -8.92
C ALA A 63 -22.88 6.19 -7.43
N GLY A 64 -22.88 7.50 -7.13
CA GLY A 64 -22.91 8.01 -5.74
C GLY A 64 -21.64 7.74 -4.91
N SER A 65 -20.56 7.29 -5.56
CA SER A 65 -19.26 7.11 -4.92
C SER A 65 -18.49 8.42 -4.86
N THR A 66 -17.75 8.64 -3.78
CA THR A 66 -16.79 9.74 -3.71
C THR A 66 -15.47 9.29 -4.30
N VAL A 67 -15.06 9.87 -5.42
CA VAL A 67 -13.83 9.48 -6.13
C VAL A 67 -12.71 10.51 -5.89
N ARG A 68 -11.50 10.01 -5.58
CA ARG A 68 -10.27 10.79 -5.44
C ARG A 68 -9.15 10.10 -6.20
N VAL A 69 -8.35 10.88 -6.93
CA VAL A 69 -7.22 10.39 -7.72
C VAL A 69 -5.93 11.01 -7.17
N MET A 70 -5.06 10.16 -6.66
CA MET A 70 -3.83 10.52 -5.99
C MET A 70 -2.77 11.06 -6.98
N PRO A 71 -1.74 11.78 -6.48
CA PRO A 71 -0.76 12.41 -7.36
C PRO A 71 0.12 11.42 -8.16
N ASP A 72 0.26 10.18 -7.69
CA ASP A 72 1.01 9.09 -8.32
C ASP A 72 0.21 8.36 -9.42
N VAL A 73 -0.87 8.98 -9.90
CA VAL A 73 -1.75 8.42 -10.92
C VAL A 73 -1.01 8.13 -12.22
N HIS A 74 -1.20 6.91 -12.72
CA HIS A 74 -0.69 6.46 -14.00
C HIS A 74 -1.57 5.33 -14.55
N PRO A 75 -1.45 5.00 -15.85
CA PRO A 75 -2.26 3.96 -16.45
C PRO A 75 -2.10 2.59 -15.79
N GLY A 76 -3.22 1.90 -15.59
CA GLY A 76 -3.24 0.51 -15.14
C GLY A 76 -4.00 -0.40 -16.10
N LYS A 77 -4.18 -1.67 -15.75
CA LYS A 77 -4.79 -2.67 -16.64
C LYS A 77 -6.30 -2.49 -16.87
N ALA A 78 -7.03 -2.13 -15.81
CA ALA A 78 -8.50 -1.97 -15.85
C ALA A 78 -8.98 -0.58 -15.40
N GLY A 79 -8.07 0.20 -14.85
CA GLY A 79 -8.26 1.55 -14.33
C GLY A 79 -6.91 2.11 -13.95
N THR A 80 -6.86 3.36 -13.51
CA THR A 80 -5.60 3.98 -13.12
C THR A 80 -5.12 3.49 -11.75
N ILE A 81 -3.80 3.38 -11.59
CA ILE A 81 -3.20 3.37 -10.25
C ILE A 81 -3.40 4.76 -9.62
N GLY A 82 -3.42 4.85 -8.29
CA GLY A 82 -3.74 6.09 -7.58
C GLY A 82 -5.25 6.41 -7.54
N PHE A 83 -6.12 5.53 -8.05
CA PHE A 83 -7.56 5.69 -7.96
C PHE A 83 -8.10 5.24 -6.60
N THR A 84 -8.97 6.04 -5.98
CA THR A 84 -9.68 5.67 -4.75
C THR A 84 -11.16 6.05 -4.86
N ALA A 85 -12.03 5.17 -4.38
CA ALA A 85 -13.46 5.41 -4.35
C ALA A 85 -14.09 4.79 -3.10
N THR A 86 -15.14 5.42 -2.58
CA THR A 86 -15.99 4.79 -1.57
C THR A 86 -16.73 3.60 -2.18
N VAL A 87 -16.64 2.42 -1.57
CA VAL A 87 -17.44 1.27 -1.98
C VAL A 87 -18.87 1.45 -1.47
N ARG A 88 -19.85 1.18 -2.34
CA ARG A 88 -21.29 1.23 -2.02
C ARG A 88 -21.88 -0.17 -2.19
N ASN A 89 -22.95 -0.29 -2.97
CA ASN A 89 -23.66 -1.56 -3.21
C ASN A 89 -23.05 -2.36 -4.36
N ARG A 90 -22.04 -1.83 -5.04
CA ARG A 90 -21.40 -2.43 -6.21
C ARG A 90 -19.88 -2.36 -6.04
N ILE A 91 -19.20 -3.35 -6.61
CA ILE A 91 -17.75 -3.43 -6.64
C ILE A 91 -17.31 -3.82 -8.04
N LEU A 92 -16.25 -3.20 -8.53
CA LEU A 92 -15.56 -3.60 -9.76
C LEU A 92 -14.22 -4.23 -9.35
N PRO A 93 -14.10 -5.57 -9.29
CA PRO A 93 -12.90 -6.23 -8.74
C PRO A 93 -11.60 -5.83 -9.43
N GLU A 94 -11.68 -5.52 -10.73
CA GLU A 94 -10.51 -5.16 -11.53
C GLU A 94 -9.83 -3.85 -11.06
N VAL A 95 -10.56 -2.94 -10.42
CA VAL A 95 -9.99 -1.70 -9.86
C VAL A 95 -9.38 -1.88 -8.48
N VAL A 96 -9.61 -3.02 -7.81
CA VAL A 96 -8.94 -3.35 -6.55
C VAL A 96 -7.48 -3.73 -6.81
N GLY A 97 -7.19 -4.25 -8.01
CA GLY A 97 -5.88 -4.73 -8.41
C GLY A 97 -5.73 -6.24 -8.24
N ILE A 98 -4.76 -6.79 -8.97
CA ILE A 98 -4.50 -8.24 -9.00
C ILE A 98 -3.79 -8.74 -7.74
N ASP A 99 -3.01 -7.88 -7.08
CA ASP A 99 -2.29 -8.19 -5.85
C ASP A 99 -3.06 -7.65 -4.63
N ILE A 100 -4.19 -8.30 -4.35
CA ILE A 100 -5.09 -7.90 -3.28
C ILE A 100 -4.37 -8.06 -1.94
N GLY A 101 -4.21 -6.95 -1.21
CA GLY A 101 -3.46 -6.99 0.04
C GLY A 101 -2.01 -6.57 -0.07
N CYS A 102 -1.56 -6.16 -1.27
CA CYS A 102 -0.31 -5.42 -1.36
C CYS A 102 -0.34 -4.20 -0.42
N GLY A 103 0.78 -3.97 0.25
CA GLY A 103 0.88 -2.96 1.30
C GLY A 103 2.27 -2.96 1.90
N VAL A 104 2.48 -2.04 2.84
CA VAL A 104 3.75 -1.82 3.53
C VAL A 104 3.57 -2.09 5.02
N THR A 105 4.52 -2.83 5.61
CA THR A 105 4.64 -3.01 7.06
C THR A 105 5.94 -2.37 7.52
N LEU A 106 5.86 -1.46 8.49
CA LEU A 106 7.03 -0.81 9.07
C LEU A 106 7.34 -1.40 10.44
N ALA A 107 8.61 -1.77 10.66
CA ALA A 107 9.08 -2.29 11.94
C ALA A 107 10.26 -1.46 12.48
N LEU A 108 10.14 -0.99 13.72
CA LEU A 108 11.21 -0.28 14.40
C LEU A 108 12.14 -1.28 15.09
N LEU A 109 13.42 -1.29 14.72
CA LEU A 109 14.43 -2.06 15.45
C LEU A 109 14.91 -1.28 16.68
N LYS A 110 15.38 -1.96 17.71
CA LYS A 110 16.03 -1.29 18.87
C LYS A 110 17.55 -1.23 18.74
N GLN A 111 18.09 -1.91 17.74
CA GLN A 111 19.53 -2.08 17.54
C GLN A 111 20.13 -0.76 17.06
N LYS A 112 21.24 -0.29 17.64
CA LYS A 112 21.94 0.94 17.19
C LYS A 112 23.04 0.67 16.15
N LYS A 113 23.56 -0.56 16.11
CA LYS A 113 24.57 -1.02 15.15
C LYS A 113 24.03 -2.22 14.42
N THR A 114 23.95 -2.12 13.09
CA THR A 114 23.43 -3.19 12.25
C THR A 114 24.55 -3.72 11.36
N GLU A 115 24.80 -5.02 11.42
CA GLU A 115 25.69 -5.69 10.48
C GLU A 115 24.91 -6.05 9.21
N PHE A 116 24.90 -5.14 8.24
CA PHE A 116 24.05 -5.24 7.04
C PHE A 116 24.22 -6.55 6.28
N GLN A 117 25.46 -7.03 6.13
CA GLN A 117 25.75 -8.28 5.41
C GLN A 117 25.14 -9.50 6.10
N LYS A 118 25.23 -9.58 7.44
CA LYS A 118 24.61 -10.68 8.20
C LYS A 118 23.09 -10.63 8.13
N LEU A 119 22.52 -9.42 8.20
CA LEU A 119 21.08 -9.24 8.11
C LEU A 119 20.55 -9.64 6.72
N ASP A 120 21.17 -9.17 5.64
CA ASP A 120 20.81 -9.52 4.27
C ASP A 120 20.92 -11.04 4.05
N ALA A 121 22.01 -11.67 4.52
CA ALA A 121 22.18 -13.12 4.44
C ALA A 121 21.03 -13.87 5.14
N VAL A 122 20.68 -13.47 6.38
CA VAL A 122 19.57 -14.08 7.12
C VAL A 122 18.23 -13.88 6.41
N ILE A 123 17.97 -12.68 5.86
CA ILE A 123 16.75 -12.40 5.10
C ILE A 123 16.64 -13.31 3.89
N ARG A 124 17.69 -13.37 3.06
CA ARG A 124 17.72 -14.20 1.83
C ARG A 124 17.61 -15.69 2.13
N GLU A 125 18.19 -16.15 3.23
CA GLU A 125 18.10 -17.55 3.65
C GLU A 125 16.68 -17.90 4.14
N ARG A 126 16.02 -16.98 4.85
CA ARG A 126 14.75 -17.26 5.55
C ARG A 126 13.50 -16.88 4.78
N ILE A 127 13.60 -15.97 3.82
CA ILE A 127 12.46 -15.40 3.09
C ILE A 127 12.64 -15.68 1.59
N PRO A 128 11.92 -16.67 1.04
CA PRO A 128 11.93 -16.91 -0.40
C PRO A 128 11.42 -15.70 -1.19
N THR A 129 12.04 -15.43 -2.33
CA THR A 129 11.74 -14.29 -3.21
C THR A 129 11.41 -14.75 -4.63
N GLY A 130 10.82 -13.87 -5.43
CA GLY A 130 10.43 -14.16 -6.80
C GLY A 130 9.29 -15.18 -6.87
N SER A 131 9.47 -16.22 -7.69
CA SER A 131 8.50 -17.31 -7.84
C SER A 131 8.69 -18.46 -6.84
N ALA A 132 9.69 -18.36 -5.95
CA ALA A 132 10.00 -19.41 -4.98
C ALA A 132 8.96 -19.49 -3.86
N VAL A 133 8.64 -20.71 -3.46
CA VAL A 133 7.76 -21.04 -2.32
C VAL A 133 8.55 -21.76 -1.23
N ARG A 134 8.02 -21.78 0.00
CA ARG A 134 8.68 -22.48 1.11
C ARG A 134 8.61 -23.99 0.90
N LYS A 135 9.71 -24.70 1.17
CA LYS A 135 9.73 -26.18 1.24
C LYS A 135 9.02 -26.71 2.49
N LYS A 136 9.23 -26.03 3.63
CA LYS A 136 8.52 -26.28 4.89
C LYS A 136 7.44 -25.23 5.05
N ILE A 137 6.20 -25.69 5.16
CA ILE A 137 5.01 -24.86 5.35
C ILE A 137 5.19 -23.94 6.57
N HIS A 138 4.71 -22.71 6.46
CA HIS A 138 4.79 -21.73 7.54
C HIS A 138 3.87 -22.13 8.71
N ARG A 139 4.28 -21.86 9.96
CA ARG A 139 3.52 -22.25 11.17
C ARG A 139 2.08 -21.74 11.22
N PHE A 140 1.78 -20.65 10.52
CA PHE A 140 0.46 -20.03 10.46
C PHE A 140 -0.38 -20.48 9.25
N ALA A 141 0.12 -21.40 8.42
CA ALA A 141 -0.57 -21.78 7.18
C ALA A 141 -1.86 -22.57 7.43
N GLU A 142 -1.97 -23.23 8.57
CA GLU A 142 -3.18 -23.95 9.01
C GLU A 142 -4.24 -23.00 9.58
N GLU A 143 -3.86 -21.79 9.97
CA GLU A 143 -4.79 -20.77 10.48
C GLU A 143 -5.52 -20.03 9.36
N LEU A 144 -5.12 -20.22 8.10
CA LEU A 144 -5.76 -19.60 6.94
C LEU A 144 -7.10 -20.31 6.66
N PRO A 145 -8.25 -19.61 6.77
CA PRO A 145 -9.56 -20.21 6.53
C PRO A 145 -9.87 -20.31 5.03
N LEU A 146 -8.99 -20.94 4.24
CA LEU A 146 -9.11 -21.00 2.78
C LEU A 146 -10.43 -21.64 2.35
N GLU A 147 -10.89 -22.65 3.09
CA GLU A 147 -12.15 -23.37 2.85
C GLU A 147 -13.39 -22.48 3.01
N GLN A 148 -13.28 -21.36 3.73
CA GLN A 148 -14.39 -20.42 3.94
C GLN A 148 -14.55 -19.46 2.75
N LEU A 149 -13.55 -19.37 1.87
CA LEU A 149 -13.60 -18.50 0.70
C LEU A 149 -14.60 -19.05 -0.32
N ARG A 150 -15.44 -18.17 -0.87
CA ARG A 150 -16.41 -18.53 -1.93
C ARG A 150 -15.72 -19.13 -3.16
N CYS A 151 -14.51 -18.69 -3.45
CA CYS A 151 -13.69 -19.16 -4.57
C CYS A 151 -12.77 -20.33 -4.21
N PHE A 152 -12.89 -20.97 -3.04
CA PHE A 152 -11.99 -22.02 -2.56
C PHE A 152 -11.67 -23.10 -3.61
N ARG A 153 -12.68 -23.53 -4.39
CA ARG A 153 -12.52 -24.55 -5.45
C ARG A 153 -11.56 -24.16 -6.57
N GLN A 154 -11.29 -22.86 -6.74
CA GLN A 154 -10.37 -22.31 -7.75
C GLN A 154 -8.98 -22.03 -7.16
N ILE A 155 -8.80 -22.23 -5.84
CA ILE A 155 -7.56 -21.95 -5.14
C ILE A 155 -6.70 -23.22 -5.09
N GLN A 156 -5.43 -23.09 -5.47
CA GLN A 156 -4.43 -24.14 -5.27
C GLN A 156 -3.95 -24.11 -3.81
N LYS A 157 -4.64 -24.83 -2.92
CA LYS A 157 -4.42 -24.80 -1.46
C LYS A 157 -2.96 -25.00 -1.07
N GLU A 158 -2.33 -26.05 -1.60
CA GLU A 158 -0.95 -26.43 -1.27
C GLU A 158 0.03 -25.32 -1.65
N ARG A 159 -0.18 -24.71 -2.82
CA ARG A 159 0.64 -23.59 -3.30
C ARG A 159 0.45 -22.36 -2.42
N VAL A 160 -0.78 -22.03 -2.02
CA VAL A 160 -1.05 -20.88 -1.13
C VAL A 160 -0.40 -21.07 0.24
N GLN A 161 -0.54 -22.26 0.83
CA GLN A 161 0.07 -22.58 2.12
C GLN A 161 1.61 -22.53 2.06
N ALA A 162 2.21 -23.00 0.96
CA ALA A 162 3.66 -22.91 0.73
C ALA A 162 4.13 -21.47 0.40
N SER A 163 3.24 -20.62 -0.10
CA SER A 163 3.54 -19.21 -0.42
C SER A 163 3.45 -18.30 0.81
N LEU A 164 2.87 -18.77 1.92
CA LEU A 164 2.78 -17.96 3.14
C LEU A 164 4.19 -17.67 3.69
N GLY A 165 4.47 -16.39 3.97
CA GLY A 165 5.78 -15.95 4.46
C GLY A 165 6.88 -15.96 3.39
N THR A 166 6.53 -15.73 2.13
CA THR A 166 7.47 -15.38 1.05
C THR A 166 7.28 -13.91 0.68
N LEU A 167 8.30 -13.33 0.04
CA LEU A 167 8.23 -11.94 -0.42
C LEU A 167 7.43 -11.81 -1.73
N GLY A 168 7.53 -12.83 -2.60
CA GLY A 168 7.05 -12.75 -3.98
C GLY A 168 8.04 -11.99 -4.88
N GLY A 169 7.60 -11.64 -6.08
CA GLY A 169 8.37 -10.87 -7.07
C GLY A 169 7.74 -9.51 -7.38
N GLY A 170 8.13 -8.90 -8.50
CA GLY A 170 7.62 -7.59 -8.90
C GLY A 170 8.24 -6.48 -8.05
N ASN A 171 7.40 -5.57 -7.53
CA ASN A 171 7.84 -4.46 -6.70
C ASN A 171 8.02 -4.82 -5.21
N HIS A 172 7.88 -6.09 -4.81
CA HIS A 172 7.97 -6.48 -3.39
C HIS A 172 9.43 -6.50 -2.90
N PHE A 173 9.72 -5.70 -1.88
CA PHE A 173 11.05 -5.62 -1.27
C PHE A 173 11.00 -5.60 0.26
N ILE A 174 12.15 -5.93 0.85
CA ILE A 174 12.47 -5.67 2.25
C ILE A 174 13.62 -4.69 2.25
N GLU A 175 13.46 -3.56 2.91
CA GLU A 175 14.50 -2.54 3.02
C GLU A 175 14.77 -2.18 4.47
N LEU A 176 16.00 -1.74 4.70
CA LEU A 176 16.43 -1.17 5.96
C LEU A 176 16.72 0.31 5.71
N ASP A 177 15.98 1.15 6.43
CA ASP A 177 16.03 2.60 6.31
C ASP A 177 16.73 3.23 7.52
N ARG A 178 17.09 4.51 7.36
CA ARG A 178 17.71 5.35 8.37
C ARG A 178 16.73 5.68 9.50
N GLY A 179 17.24 6.40 10.49
CA GLY A 179 16.41 6.93 11.56
C GLY A 179 15.35 7.89 11.03
N MET A 180 14.20 7.91 11.70
CA MET A 180 13.08 8.77 11.32
C MET A 180 13.50 10.24 11.23
N GLU A 181 14.38 10.71 12.11
CA GLU A 181 14.93 12.06 12.08
C GLU A 181 15.71 12.35 10.78
N GLU A 182 16.53 11.40 10.32
CA GLU A 182 17.27 11.55 9.06
C GLU A 182 16.33 11.54 7.85
N ILE A 183 15.30 10.69 7.86
CA ILE A 183 14.28 10.66 6.81
C ILE A 183 13.55 12.00 6.76
N MET A 184 13.10 12.52 7.91
CA MET A 184 12.43 13.82 8.01
C MET A 184 13.30 14.96 7.49
N ASN A 185 14.58 14.97 7.84
CA ASN A 185 15.52 15.99 7.35
C ASN A 185 15.74 15.88 5.84
N ALA A 186 15.84 14.66 5.29
CA ALA A 186 16.04 14.46 3.86
C ALA A 186 14.84 14.90 3.01
N VAL A 187 13.63 14.87 3.57
CA VAL A 187 12.39 15.25 2.85
C VAL A 187 11.92 16.66 3.16
N ALA A 188 12.55 17.35 4.11
CA ALA A 188 12.11 18.66 4.62
C ALA A 188 11.92 19.72 3.52
N ASP A 189 12.76 19.69 2.47
CA ASP A 189 12.69 20.65 1.36
C ASP A 189 11.57 20.35 0.35
N THR A 190 11.02 19.13 0.39
CA THR A 190 10.05 18.65 -0.60
C THR A 190 8.64 18.48 -0.03
N MET A 191 8.50 18.29 1.28
CA MET A 191 7.21 18.11 1.94
C MET A 191 7.17 18.74 3.32
N GLU A 192 6.00 19.25 3.70
CA GLU A 192 5.72 19.68 5.07
C GLU A 192 5.08 18.53 5.85
N ILE A 193 5.74 18.10 6.93
CA ILE A 193 5.18 17.10 7.85
C ILE A 193 4.19 17.81 8.78
N THR A 194 2.91 17.73 8.40
CA THR A 194 1.82 18.37 9.16
C THR A 194 1.43 17.56 10.41
N GLU A 195 1.56 16.23 10.36
CA GLU A 195 1.23 15.35 11.46
C GLU A 195 2.08 14.06 11.41
N ILE A 196 2.67 13.69 12.55
CA ILE A 196 3.27 12.36 12.72
C ILE A 196 2.20 11.46 13.32
N LEU A 197 1.57 10.66 12.47
CA LEU A 197 0.70 9.59 12.92
C LEU A 197 1.60 8.52 13.56
N LYS A 198 1.67 8.50 14.91
CA LYS A 198 2.26 7.37 15.66
C LYS A 198 1.70 6.08 15.10
N PRO A 199 2.51 5.02 14.90
CA PRO A 199 2.19 3.91 14.01
C PRO A 199 0.79 3.42 14.31
N VAL A 200 -0.15 3.82 13.46
CA VAL A 200 -1.45 3.20 13.40
C VAL A 200 -1.10 1.84 12.82
N TYR A 201 -1.06 0.85 13.71
CA TYR A 201 -0.97 -0.55 13.36
C TYR A 201 -1.88 -0.78 12.15
N ASN A 202 -1.30 -0.94 10.95
CA ASN A 202 -2.09 -1.11 9.74
C ASN A 202 -2.46 -2.60 9.69
N TYR A 203 -3.49 -2.92 10.47
CA TYR A 203 -4.09 -4.24 10.51
C TYR A 203 -5.00 -4.39 9.31
N LYS A 204 -4.57 -5.17 8.31
CA LYS A 204 -5.49 -5.70 7.29
C LYS A 204 -6.02 -7.05 7.76
N ALA A 205 -7.09 -7.00 8.55
CA ALA A 205 -7.97 -8.16 8.76
C ALA A 205 -8.76 -8.45 7.49
N GLY A 206 -8.82 -9.72 7.13
CA GLY A 206 -10.05 -10.31 6.60
C GLY A 206 -10.43 -11.46 7.53
N ARG A 207 -11.65 -11.44 8.06
CA ARG A 207 -12.37 -12.68 8.37
C ARG A 207 -12.81 -13.30 7.06
#